data_AF-X1B9Z0-F1
#
_entry.id   AF-X1B9Z0-F1
#
_cell.length_a   1.000
_cell.length_b   1.000
_cell.length_c   1.000
_cell.angle_alpha   90.00
_cell.angle_beta   90.00
_cell.angle_gamma   90.00
#
_symmetry.space_group_name_H-M   'P 1'
#
loop_
_entity.id
_entity.type
_entity.pdbx_description
1 polymer ?
#
loop_
_entity_poly.entity_id
_entity_poly.type
_entity_poly.pdbx_seq_one_letter_code
_entity_poly.pdbx_strand_id
1 'polypeptide(L)' 'MSEGTKYNVEIQNVVATSSLETRIDLLAILKVFRNAEYRPKRFPGLVFKMKSPKT' A
#
# COMPACT_ATOMS: atom_id res chain seq x y z
N MET A 1 -23.91 16.96 35.34
CA MET A 1 -22.58 16.76 34.75
C MET A 1 -22.68 15.51 33.88
N SER A 2 -22.76 15.66 32.57
CA SER A 2 -22.87 14.53 31.64
C SER A 2 -21.48 13.92 31.46
N GLU A 3 -21.29 12.71 32.00
CA GLU A 3 -20.16 11.85 31.66
C GLU A 3 -20.09 11.69 30.14
N GLY A 4 -18.98 12.13 29.54
CA GLY A 4 -18.74 11.97 28.11
C GLY A 4 -18.66 10.50 27.76
N THR A 5 -19.53 10.04 26.87
CA THR A 5 -19.57 8.67 26.37
C THR A 5 -18.21 8.30 25.76
N LYS A 6 -17.51 7.33 26.37
CA LYS A 6 -16.22 6.84 25.88
C LYS A 6 -16.47 5.86 24.73
N TYR A 7 -16.12 6.26 23.51
CA TYR A 7 -16.22 5.40 22.33
C TYR A 7 -15.01 4.45 22.27
N ASN A 8 -15.27 3.16 22.09
CA ASN A 8 -14.24 2.18 21.78
C ASN A 8 -13.99 2.20 20.27
N VAL A 9 -12.87 2.79 19.85
CA VAL A 9 -12.44 2.85 18.45
C VAL A 9 -11.31 1.85 18.23
N GLU A 10 -11.46 0.98 17.22
CA GLU A 10 -10.46 0.00 16.81
C GLU A 10 -10.04 0.25 15.36
N ILE A 11 -8.73 0.38 15.12
CA ILE A 11 -8.18 0.62 13.79
C ILE A 11 -8.11 -0.72 13.04
N GLN A 12 -8.81 -0.80 11.91
CA GLN A 12 -8.85 -2.01 11.08
C GLN A 12 -7.83 -1.99 9.93
N ASN A 13 -7.58 -0.82 9.35
CA ASN A 13 -6.66 -0.66 8.23
C ASN A 13 -6.17 0.80 8.15
N VAL A 14 -4.97 1.01 7.61
CA VAL A 14 -4.38 2.32 7.36
C VAL A 14 -3.86 2.38 5.93
N VAL A 15 -4.24 3.42 5.19
CA VAL A 15 -3.74 3.69 3.83
C VAL A 15 -2.90 4.96 3.87
N ALA A 16 -1.69 4.88 3.32
CA ALA A 16 -0.77 6.01 3.21
C ALA A 16 -0.28 6.17 1.77
N THR A 17 0.06 7.41 1.40
CA THR A 17 0.65 7.75 0.11
C THR A 17 1.96 8.50 0.32
N SER A 18 2.91 8.31 -0.57
CA SER A 18 4.19 9.02 -0.57
C SER A 18 4.68 9.19 -2.01
N SER A 19 5.50 10.23 -2.23
CA SER A 19 6.16 10.50 -3.50
C SER A 19 7.66 10.34 -3.31
N LEU A 20 8.33 9.68 -4.26
CA LEU A 20 9.79 9.53 -4.26
C LEU A 20 10.49 10.59 -5.11
N GLU A 21 9.74 11.50 -5.73
CA GLU A 21 10.24 12.60 -6.58
C GLU A 21 11.25 12.17 -7.67
N THR A 22 11.21 10.89 -8.05
CA THR A 22 12.12 10.28 -9.02
C THR A 22 11.37 9.40 -10.01
N ARG A 23 11.98 9.18 -11.17
CA ARG A 23 11.44 8.25 -12.17
C ARG A 23 11.80 6.83 -11.81
N ILE A 24 10.82 5.94 -11.92
CA ILE A 24 10.94 4.53 -11.57
C ILE A 24 10.63 3.68 -12.80
N ASP A 25 11.53 2.74 -13.13
CA ASP A 25 11.29 1.73 -14.15
C ASP A 25 10.53 0.53 -13.57
N LEU A 26 9.24 0.44 -13.90
CA LEU A 26 8.35 -0.64 -13.43
C LEU A 26 8.75 -2.01 -13.98
N LEU A 27 9.35 -2.09 -15.18
CA LEU A 27 9.80 -3.35 -15.77
C LEU A 27 11.08 -3.84 -15.08
N ALA A 28 11.96 -2.93 -14.68
CA ALA A 28 13.14 -3.28 -13.86
C ALA A 28 12.71 -3.84 -12.50
N ILE A 29 11.73 -3.22 -11.83
CA ILE A 29 11.18 -3.72 -10.55
C ILE A 29 10.62 -5.13 -10.71
N LEU A 30 9.84 -5.38 -11.77
CA LEU A 30 9.26 -6.71 -12.01
C LEU A 30 10.31 -7.81 -12.15
N LYS A 31 11.50 -7.49 -12.69
CA LYS A 31 12.62 -8.44 -12.81
C LYS A 31 13.27 -8.76 -11.47
N VAL A 32 13.33 -7.77 -10.57
CA VAL A 32 13.95 -7.92 -9.23
C VAL A 32 12.99 -8.58 -8.24
N PHE A 33 11.72 -8.19 -8.26
CA PHE A 33 10.72 -8.61 -7.29
C PHE A 33 9.76 -9.64 -7.88
N ARG A 34 9.98 -10.92 -7.56
CA ARG A 34 9.19 -12.05 -8.07
C ARG A 34 7.70 -12.02 -7.67
N ASN A 35 7.34 -11.23 -6.67
CA ASN A 35 5.99 -11.05 -6.12
C ASN A 35 5.36 -9.70 -6.53
N ALA A 36 5.95 -8.98 -7.48
CA ALA A 36 5.33 -7.82 -8.11
C ALA A 36 4.40 -8.27 -9.25
N GLU A 37 3.27 -7.59 -9.41
CA GLU A 37 2.35 -7.76 -10.53
C GLU A 37 2.20 -6.45 -11.30
N TYR A 38 2.37 -6.51 -12.62
CA TYR A 38 2.20 -5.36 -13.51
C TYR A 38 1.34 -5.74 -14.72
N ARG A 39 0.17 -5.12 -14.86
CA ARG A 39 -0.80 -5.35 -15.94
C ARG A 39 -1.36 -4.01 -16.45
N PRO A 40 -0.63 -3.26 -17.29
CA PRO A 40 -1.00 -1.89 -17.67
C PRO A 40 -2.37 -1.76 -18.36
N LYS A 41 -2.84 -2.82 -19.03
CA LYS A 41 -4.19 -2.87 -19.62
C LYS A 41 -5.32 -2.86 -18.57
N ARG A 42 -5.05 -3.27 -17.33
CA ARG A 42 -6.02 -3.33 -16.23
C ARG A 42 -5.78 -2.24 -15.18
N PHE A 43 -4.52 -1.97 -14.86
CA PHE A 43 -4.12 -0.96 -13.90
C PHE A 43 -2.72 -0.42 -14.26
N PRO A 44 -2.52 0.92 -14.33
CA PRO A 44 -1.27 1.50 -14.77
C PRO A 44 -0.12 1.37 -13.76
N GLY A 45 -0.41 1.07 -12.49
CA GLY A 45 0.60 0.90 -11.44
C GLY A 45 1.11 -0.54 -11.30
N LEU A 46 2.26 -0.68 -10.66
CA LEU A 46 2.80 -1.96 -10.22
C LEU A 46 2.28 -2.25 -8.80
N VAL A 47 1.74 -3.46 -8.62
CA VAL A 47 1.26 -3.93 -7.32
C VAL A 47 2.33 -4.82 -6.70
N PHE A 48 2.79 -4.49 -5.50
CA PHE A 48 3.75 -5.29 -4.75
C PHE A 48 3.17 -5.63 -3.39
N LYS A 49 3.12 -6.93 -3.06
CA LYS A 49 2.62 -7.42 -1.77
C LYS A 49 3.77 -7.89 -0.91
N MET A 50 4.05 -7.17 0.18
CA MET A 50 5.04 -7.59 1.17
C MET A 50 4.55 -8.85 1.90
N LYS A 51 5.47 -9.79 2.18
CA LYS A 51 5.14 -11.01 2.95
C LYS A 51 5.07 -10.75 4.47
N SER A 52 5.80 -9.75 4.93
CA SER A 52 5.87 -9.32 6.33
C SER A 52 6.35 -7.87 6.41
N PRO A 53 5.77 -7.00 7.25
CA PRO A 53 4.52 -7.22 7.99
C PRO A 53 3.34 -7.41 7.01
N LYS A 54 2.32 -8.16 7.44
CA LYS A 54 1.02 -8.18 6.76
C LYS A 54 0.35 -6.84 7.05
N THR A 55 0.76 -5.80 6.34
CA THR A 55 -0.08 -4.61 6.16
C THR A 55 -1.15 -4.93 5.14
#